data_AF-A0A352GL59-F1
#
_entry.id   AF-A0A352GL59-F1
#
_cell.length_a   1.000
_cell.length_b   1.000
_cell.length_c   1.000
_cell.angle_alpha   90.00
_cell.angle_beta   90.00
_cell.angle_gamma   90.00
#
_symmetry.space_group_name_H-M   'P 1'
#
loop_
_entity.id
_entity.type
_entity.pdbx_description
1 polymer ?
#
loop_
_entity_poly.entity_id
_entity_poly.type
_entity_poly.pdbx_seq_one_letter_code
_entity_poly.pdbx_strand_id
1 'polypeptide(L)'
;LHVAFTLGGMIGLVMAARGRLAAGFLMLGLAIGLGVLAKGPAILVHLLPAALAAPIWAPALGAAPRWRAWYGGLAAAVALGAAVGLAWALPAAEAGGAEYRNAILWGQSAGRMVDSFAHGRPFWWFAAILPVMALPWTIWPAAWRALRRQWGGMAADGGTRLCLIWLAVAFVVFSAISGKQPHYLLPEFPALALILARALAGAIAAEGDGFWRPVDRWGPAALFLMLAGGMAGALHFDIKPSWATSVGDAQLWPLAGVAVAAAFLRLNGAAAARVATIAGLSVGMIVAVHLTLRPLMAESHDFRPFSLALKRFEGQGFDFVTFGKYRGEFHFLGRLTKPVGVVDGPAALEVWLKTHPKAMIIAPFRDMPAGPAPDATTQFRSRQIGVWQSDLYPPRRSRRTKPN
;
A
#
# COMPACT_ATOMS: atom_id res chain seq x y z
N LEU A 1 -1.08 -6.00 -6.97
CA LEU A 1 -0.05 -6.38 -7.99
C LEU A 1 1.20 -6.98 -7.35
N HIS A 2 1.98 -6.23 -6.57
CA HIS A 2 3.25 -6.73 -6.00
C HIS A 2 3.11 -8.03 -5.17
N VAL A 3 2.07 -8.14 -4.34
CA VAL A 3 1.73 -9.38 -3.58
C VAL A 3 1.48 -10.56 -4.51
N ALA A 4 0.72 -10.35 -5.60
CA ALA A 4 0.38 -11.40 -6.55
C ALA A 4 1.62 -11.92 -7.29
N PHE A 5 2.52 -11.04 -7.70
CA PHE A 5 3.79 -11.44 -8.33
C PHE A 5 4.72 -12.14 -7.32
N THR A 6 4.74 -11.71 -6.07
CA THR A 6 5.50 -12.43 -5.02
C THR A 6 4.98 -13.86 -4.86
N LEU A 7 3.66 -14.03 -4.74
CA LEU A 7 3.05 -15.35 -4.66
C LEU A 7 3.33 -16.19 -5.92
N GLY A 8 3.23 -15.59 -7.11
CA GLY A 8 3.57 -16.24 -8.37
C GLY A 8 5.03 -16.71 -8.43
N GLY A 9 5.96 -15.90 -7.94
CA GLY A 9 7.38 -16.28 -7.83
C GLY A 9 7.60 -17.44 -6.85
N MET A 10 6.92 -17.43 -5.70
CA MET A 10 6.95 -18.54 -4.74
C MET A 10 6.38 -19.84 -5.32
N ILE A 11 5.29 -19.76 -6.08
CA ILE A 11 4.75 -20.90 -6.83
C ILE A 11 5.78 -21.40 -7.85
N GLY A 12 6.44 -20.50 -8.58
CA GLY A 12 7.52 -20.83 -9.51
C GLY A 12 8.68 -21.60 -8.84
N LEU A 13 9.10 -21.17 -7.65
CA LEU A 13 10.12 -21.87 -6.86
C LEU A 13 9.69 -23.28 -6.47
N VAL A 14 8.46 -23.45 -5.99
CA VAL A 14 7.92 -24.77 -5.63
C VAL A 14 7.77 -25.66 -6.86
N MET A 15 7.34 -25.12 -8.00
CA MET A 15 7.27 -25.85 -9.27
C MET A 15 8.65 -26.35 -9.71
N ALA A 16 9.66 -25.47 -9.64
CA ALA A 16 11.04 -25.82 -9.95
C ALA A 16 11.55 -26.93 -9.02
N ALA A 17 11.27 -26.84 -7.71
CA ALA A 17 11.66 -27.85 -6.73
C ALA A 17 10.96 -29.20 -6.99
N ARG A 18 9.71 -29.18 -7.45
CA ARG A 18 8.94 -30.39 -7.83
C ARG A 18 9.27 -30.92 -9.24
N GLY A 19 10.44 -30.59 -9.78
CA GLY A 19 10.95 -31.15 -11.04
C GLY A 19 10.58 -30.37 -12.30
N ARG A 20 9.75 -29.32 -12.22
CA ARG A 20 9.39 -28.47 -13.37
C ARG A 20 10.32 -27.26 -13.47
N LEU A 21 11.64 -27.50 -13.59
CA LEU A 21 12.67 -26.46 -13.52
C LEU A 21 12.44 -25.30 -14.50
N ALA A 22 12.30 -25.57 -15.80
CA ALA A 22 12.17 -24.51 -16.81
C ALA A 22 10.91 -23.67 -16.61
N ALA A 23 9.75 -24.31 -16.42
CA ALA A 23 8.48 -23.62 -16.18
C ALA A 23 8.51 -22.82 -14.87
N GLY A 24 9.10 -23.39 -13.81
CA GLY A 24 9.22 -22.72 -12.51
C GLY A 24 10.10 -21.48 -12.55
N PHE A 25 11.27 -21.54 -13.19
CA PHE A 25 12.16 -20.38 -13.33
C PHE A 25 11.65 -19.35 -14.35
N LEU A 26 10.92 -19.77 -15.39
CA LEU A 26 10.21 -18.84 -16.27
C LEU A 26 9.15 -18.05 -15.48
N MET A 27 8.33 -18.75 -14.69
CA MET A 27 7.33 -18.11 -13.83
C MET A 27 7.98 -17.17 -12.81
N LEU A 28 9.12 -17.57 -12.21
CA LEU A 28 9.90 -16.73 -11.31
C LEU A 28 10.41 -15.47 -12.02
N GLY A 29 10.99 -15.60 -13.22
CA GLY A 29 11.54 -14.46 -13.95
C GLY A 29 10.46 -13.47 -14.40
N LEU A 30 9.31 -13.96 -14.86
CA LEU A 30 8.15 -13.11 -15.16
C LEU A 30 7.61 -12.43 -13.90
N ALA A 31 7.54 -13.15 -12.77
CA ALA A 31 7.15 -12.58 -11.49
C ALA A 31 8.11 -11.48 -11.01
N ILE A 32 9.43 -11.68 -11.15
CA ILE A 32 10.43 -10.66 -10.86
C ILE A 32 10.21 -9.44 -11.77
N GLY A 33 10.11 -9.64 -13.09
CA GLY A 33 9.96 -8.54 -14.05
C GLY A 33 8.70 -7.71 -13.81
N LEU A 34 7.55 -8.36 -13.66
CA LEU A 34 6.30 -7.68 -13.37
C LEU A 34 6.29 -7.05 -11.96
N GLY A 35 6.99 -7.66 -11.00
CA GLY A 35 7.21 -7.10 -9.68
C GLY A 35 8.05 -5.81 -9.71
N VAL A 36 9.10 -5.79 -10.54
CA VAL A 36 9.94 -4.62 -10.81
C VAL A 36 9.12 -3.50 -11.45
N LEU A 37 8.30 -3.80 -12.44
CA LEU A 37 7.40 -2.79 -13.04
C LEU A 37 6.37 -2.26 -12.04
N ALA A 38 5.90 -3.09 -11.11
CA ALA A 38 4.88 -2.70 -10.13
C ALA A 38 5.41 -1.86 -8.96
N LYS A 39 6.62 -2.15 -8.44
CA LYS A 39 7.16 -1.47 -7.25
C LYS A 39 8.70 -1.41 -7.20
N GLY A 40 9.36 -1.54 -8.34
CA GLY A 40 10.82 -1.54 -8.43
C GLY A 40 11.46 -2.81 -7.86
N PRO A 41 12.78 -2.79 -7.59
CA PRO A 41 13.57 -3.97 -7.23
C PRO A 41 13.20 -4.59 -5.87
N ALA A 42 12.31 -3.96 -5.10
CA ALA A 42 11.82 -4.50 -3.83
C ALA A 42 11.27 -5.93 -3.92
N ILE A 43 10.79 -6.36 -5.11
CA ILE A 43 10.35 -7.75 -5.33
C ILE A 43 11.42 -8.78 -4.98
N LEU A 44 12.69 -8.42 -5.19
CA LEU A 44 13.84 -9.29 -4.94
C LEU A 44 14.05 -9.58 -3.45
N VAL A 45 13.67 -8.65 -2.57
CA VAL A 45 13.73 -8.83 -1.10
C VAL A 45 12.85 -10.00 -0.67
N HIS A 46 11.73 -10.22 -1.37
CA HIS A 46 10.81 -11.30 -1.07
C HIS A 46 11.25 -12.63 -1.70
N LEU A 47 11.68 -12.60 -2.97
CA LEU A 47 11.91 -13.81 -3.77
C LEU A 47 13.31 -14.40 -3.65
N LEU A 48 14.36 -13.57 -3.64
CA LEU A 48 15.73 -14.07 -3.67
C LEU A 48 16.11 -14.85 -2.41
N PRO A 49 15.79 -14.41 -1.18
CA PRO A 49 16.13 -15.18 0.01
C PRO A 49 15.52 -16.58 -0.01
N ALA A 50 14.25 -16.70 -0.41
CA ALA A 50 13.58 -17.98 -0.55
C ALA A 50 14.24 -18.87 -1.62
N ALA A 51 14.61 -18.29 -2.77
CA ALA A 51 15.28 -19.02 -3.85
C ALA A 51 16.70 -19.48 -3.49
N LEU A 52 17.46 -18.64 -2.79
CA LEU A 52 18.83 -18.92 -2.37
C LEU A 52 18.89 -19.97 -1.26
N ALA A 53 17.93 -19.90 -0.33
CA ALA A 53 17.80 -20.82 0.79
C ALA A 53 17.14 -22.16 0.41
N ALA A 54 16.99 -22.48 -0.88
CA ALA A 54 16.46 -23.75 -1.36
C ALA A 54 17.06 -25.01 -0.72
N PRO A 55 18.37 -25.08 -0.42
CA PRO A 55 18.94 -26.22 0.30
C PRO A 55 18.31 -26.51 1.67
N ILE A 56 17.69 -25.51 2.31
CA ILE A 56 17.11 -25.63 3.65
C ILE A 56 15.69 -26.22 3.59
N TRP A 57 14.93 -25.93 2.53
CA TRP A 57 13.51 -26.26 2.43
C TRP A 57 13.17 -27.28 1.33
N ALA A 58 13.88 -27.28 0.19
CA ALA A 58 13.55 -28.13 -0.94
C ALA A 58 13.76 -29.63 -0.64
N PRO A 59 14.85 -30.07 0.01
CA PRO A 59 15.00 -31.48 0.41
C PRO A 59 13.88 -31.96 1.33
N ALA A 60 13.45 -31.10 2.26
CA ALA A 60 12.35 -31.38 3.18
C ALA A 60 10.96 -31.37 2.49
N LEU A 61 10.87 -30.96 1.22
CA LEU A 61 9.70 -31.15 0.36
C LEU A 61 9.76 -32.44 -0.47
N GLY A 62 10.80 -33.26 -0.30
CA GLY A 62 11.07 -34.44 -1.13
C GLY A 62 11.71 -34.11 -2.48
N ALA A 63 12.26 -32.90 -2.66
CA ALA A 63 12.95 -32.51 -3.88
C ALA A 63 14.45 -32.85 -3.80
N ALA A 64 15.03 -33.30 -4.92
CA ALA A 64 16.47 -33.51 -5.07
C ALA A 64 17.03 -32.67 -6.24
N PRO A 65 16.99 -31.33 -6.15
CA PRO A 65 17.43 -30.47 -7.25
C PRO A 65 18.94 -30.57 -7.48
N ARG A 66 19.35 -30.57 -8.74
CA ARG A 66 20.75 -30.35 -9.12
C ARG A 66 21.09 -28.88 -8.87
N TRP A 67 21.86 -28.57 -7.83
CA TRP A 67 22.12 -27.18 -7.41
C TRP A 67 22.72 -26.28 -8.49
N ARG A 68 23.58 -26.82 -9.37
CA ARG A 68 24.09 -26.06 -10.53
C ARG A 68 22.95 -25.60 -11.46
N ALA A 69 22.01 -26.49 -11.76
CA ALA A 69 20.85 -26.15 -12.58
C ALA A 69 19.88 -25.22 -11.84
N TRP A 70 19.73 -25.38 -10.53
CA TRP A 70 18.92 -24.49 -9.69
C TRP A 70 19.44 -23.05 -9.73
N TYR A 71 20.71 -22.84 -9.39
CA TYR A 71 21.28 -21.49 -9.35
C TYR A 71 21.49 -20.90 -10.75
N GLY A 72 21.73 -21.72 -11.78
CA GLY A 72 21.69 -21.29 -13.17
C GLY A 72 20.29 -20.82 -13.60
N GLY A 73 19.25 -21.56 -13.24
CA GLY A 73 17.85 -21.17 -13.47
C GLY A 73 17.46 -19.90 -12.71
N LEU A 74 17.93 -19.73 -11.47
CA LEU A 74 17.74 -18.51 -10.70
C LEU A 74 18.40 -17.30 -11.38
N ALA A 75 19.66 -17.45 -11.84
CA ALA A 75 20.35 -16.40 -12.57
C ALA A 75 19.60 -16.02 -13.86
N ALA A 76 19.13 -17.01 -14.61
CA ALA A 76 18.31 -16.78 -15.80
C ALA A 76 16.98 -16.07 -15.49
N ALA A 77 16.31 -16.43 -14.39
CA ALA A 77 15.08 -15.78 -13.95
C ALA A 77 15.32 -14.31 -13.54
N VAL A 78 16.40 -14.02 -12.82
CA VAL A 78 16.78 -12.64 -12.46
C VAL A 78 17.12 -11.82 -13.71
N ALA A 79 17.87 -12.39 -14.66
CA ALA A 79 18.20 -11.75 -15.92
C ALA A 79 16.93 -11.45 -16.75
N LEU A 80 16.00 -12.41 -16.85
CA LEU A 80 14.71 -12.20 -17.49
C LEU A 80 13.91 -11.08 -16.82
N GLY A 81 13.83 -11.09 -15.48
CA GLY A 81 13.13 -10.06 -14.74
C GLY A 81 13.74 -8.67 -14.93
N ALA A 82 15.07 -8.57 -14.95
CA ALA A 82 15.79 -7.33 -15.25
C ALA A 82 15.50 -6.86 -16.69
N ALA A 83 15.52 -7.77 -17.67
CA ALA A 83 15.20 -7.44 -19.07
C ALA A 83 13.79 -6.88 -19.21
N VAL A 84 12.79 -7.49 -18.55
CA VAL A 84 11.40 -6.98 -18.55
C VAL A 84 11.31 -5.59 -17.93
N GLY A 85 11.96 -5.36 -16.78
CA GLY A 85 11.98 -4.04 -16.13
C GLY A 85 12.65 -2.96 -16.99
N LEU A 86 13.80 -3.30 -17.58
CA LEU A 86 14.60 -2.39 -18.41
C LEU A 86 13.93 -2.08 -19.75
N ALA A 87 13.16 -3.01 -20.31
CA ALA A 87 12.41 -2.81 -21.56
C ALA A 87 11.44 -1.61 -21.48
N TRP A 88 10.96 -1.27 -20.28
CA TRP A 88 10.19 -0.06 -20.05
C TRP A 88 11.04 1.11 -19.54
N ALA A 89 11.95 0.85 -18.59
CA ALA A 89 12.70 1.91 -17.92
C ALA A 89 13.63 2.69 -18.86
N LEU A 90 14.26 2.02 -19.83
CA LEU A 90 15.20 2.67 -20.77
C LEU A 90 14.48 3.63 -21.73
N PRO A 91 13.43 3.22 -22.49
CA PRO A 91 12.70 4.16 -23.35
C PRO A 91 12.06 5.31 -22.57
N ALA A 92 11.56 5.05 -21.35
CA ALA A 92 11.00 6.09 -20.50
C ALA A 92 12.05 7.12 -20.06
N ALA A 93 13.25 6.65 -19.72
CA ALA A 93 14.37 7.51 -19.35
C ALA A 93 14.84 8.39 -20.52
N GLU A 94 14.83 7.86 -21.75
CA GLU A 94 15.14 8.63 -22.96
C GLU A 94 14.08 9.70 -23.24
N ALA A 95 12.80 9.32 -23.16
CA ALA A 95 11.68 10.24 -23.42
C ALA A 95 11.54 11.37 -22.38
N GLY A 96 11.91 11.12 -21.12
CA GLY A 96 11.74 12.09 -20.03
C GLY A 96 12.89 13.08 -19.84
N GLY A 97 13.98 12.97 -20.60
CA GLY A 97 15.15 13.83 -20.48
C GLY A 97 16.07 13.51 -19.28
N ALA A 98 17.14 14.29 -19.13
CA ALA A 98 18.23 13.99 -18.21
C ALA A 98 17.81 13.94 -16.73
N GLU A 99 16.93 14.85 -16.30
CA GLU A 99 16.43 14.90 -14.91
C GLU A 99 15.56 13.67 -14.59
N TYR A 100 14.64 13.31 -15.49
CA TYR A 100 13.77 12.15 -15.30
C TYR A 100 14.58 10.84 -15.31
N ARG A 101 15.55 10.71 -16.22
CA ARG A 101 16.49 9.57 -16.26
C ARG A 101 17.26 9.41 -14.95
N ASN A 102 17.81 10.49 -14.42
CA ASN A 102 18.52 10.46 -13.14
C ASN A 102 17.57 10.06 -11.99
N ALA A 103 16.35 10.61 -11.99
CA ALA A 103 15.35 10.29 -11.00
C ALA A 103 14.98 8.79 -11.01
N ILE A 104 14.67 8.20 -12.17
CA ILE A 104 14.18 6.83 -12.27
C ILE A 104 15.28 5.77 -12.06
N LEU A 105 16.50 6.00 -12.56
CA LEU A 105 17.60 5.04 -12.45
C LEU A 105 18.36 5.16 -11.11
N TRP A 106 18.60 6.38 -10.63
CA TRP A 106 19.45 6.62 -9.46
C TRP A 106 18.69 7.18 -8.26
N GLY A 107 17.84 8.19 -8.46
CA GLY A 107 17.15 8.91 -7.38
C GLY A 107 16.11 8.08 -6.61
N GLN A 108 15.36 7.21 -7.29
CA GLN A 108 14.30 6.39 -6.67
C GLN A 108 14.84 5.11 -6.01
N SER A 109 15.96 4.57 -6.49
CA SER A 109 16.51 3.26 -6.07
C SER A 109 17.69 3.37 -5.08
N ALA A 110 18.62 4.31 -5.30
CA ALA A 110 19.80 4.47 -4.43
C ALA A 110 19.56 5.50 -3.31
N GLY A 111 18.99 6.67 -3.63
CA GLY A 111 18.76 7.74 -2.66
C GLY A 111 17.78 7.38 -1.54
N ARG A 112 16.81 6.50 -1.80
CA ARG A 112 15.83 6.05 -0.79
C ARG A 112 16.32 4.95 0.14
N MET A 113 17.35 4.20 -0.25
CA MET A 113 17.95 3.18 0.63
C MET A 113 18.96 3.78 1.62
N VAL A 114 19.59 4.91 1.27
CA VAL A 114 20.67 5.49 2.07
C VAL A 114 20.21 6.70 2.90
N ASP A 115 19.23 7.50 2.44
CA ASP A 115 18.74 8.68 3.17
C ASP A 115 17.22 8.89 3.03
N SER A 116 16.41 8.13 3.77
CA SER A 116 14.97 8.39 3.84
C SER A 116 14.66 9.51 4.85
N PHE A 117 14.72 10.77 4.39
CA PHE A 117 14.34 11.98 5.13
C PHE A 117 12.84 12.06 5.55
N ALA A 118 12.04 11.01 5.36
CA ALA A 118 10.64 10.94 5.82
C ALA A 118 10.21 9.49 6.16
N HIS A 119 9.45 9.33 7.25
CA HIS A 119 8.97 8.06 7.83
C HIS A 119 10.02 7.18 8.53
N GLY A 120 11.06 7.77 9.12
CA GLY A 120 11.96 7.07 10.03
C GLY A 120 11.17 6.45 11.19
N ARG A 121 11.24 5.13 11.31
CA ARG A 121 10.60 4.36 12.39
C ARG A 121 11.65 3.42 13.01
N PRO A 122 11.58 3.14 14.31
CA PRO A 122 12.54 2.24 14.97
C PRO A 122 12.48 0.83 14.38
N PHE A 123 13.55 0.04 14.59
CA PHE A 123 13.68 -1.32 14.06
C PHE A 123 12.50 -2.24 14.47
N TRP A 124 12.01 -2.12 15.70
CA TRP A 124 10.89 -2.93 16.23
C TRP A 124 9.51 -2.55 15.69
N TRP A 125 9.39 -1.50 14.87
CA TRP A 125 8.09 -0.96 14.45
C TRP A 125 7.22 -1.99 13.72
N PHE A 126 7.80 -2.83 12.86
CA PHE A 126 7.06 -3.89 12.19
C PHE A 126 6.55 -4.97 13.17
N ALA A 127 7.31 -5.28 14.22
CA ALA A 127 6.87 -6.20 15.26
C ALA A 127 5.65 -5.67 16.02
N ALA A 128 5.58 -4.36 16.25
CA ALA A 128 4.44 -3.73 16.92
C ALA A 128 3.17 -3.70 16.04
N ILE A 129 3.30 -3.47 14.73
CA ILE A 129 2.13 -3.32 13.85
C ILE A 129 1.66 -4.63 13.22
N LEU A 130 2.52 -5.63 13.05
CA LEU A 130 2.18 -6.92 12.43
C LEU A 130 0.98 -7.60 13.13
N PRO A 131 0.89 -7.67 14.47
CA PRO A 131 -0.28 -8.19 15.18
C PRO A 131 -1.60 -7.50 14.77
N VAL A 132 -1.56 -6.18 14.56
CA VAL A 132 -2.75 -5.41 14.17
C VAL A 132 -3.09 -5.67 12.70
N MET A 133 -2.09 -5.72 11.83
CA MET A 133 -2.32 -5.98 10.41
C MET A 133 -2.81 -7.41 10.12
N ALA A 134 -2.46 -8.37 10.97
CA ALA A 134 -2.92 -9.75 10.88
C ALA A 134 -4.25 -10.00 11.62
N LEU A 135 -4.93 -8.95 12.12
CA LEU A 135 -6.31 -9.10 12.61
C LEU A 135 -7.22 -9.62 11.48
N PRO A 136 -8.22 -10.46 11.81
CA PRO A 136 -8.59 -10.93 13.16
C PRO A 136 -7.78 -12.14 13.64
N TRP A 137 -6.90 -12.70 12.81
CA TRP A 137 -6.19 -13.96 13.07
C TRP A 137 -5.31 -13.89 14.32
N THR A 138 -4.72 -12.73 14.62
CA THR A 138 -3.92 -12.51 15.83
C THR A 138 -4.70 -12.70 17.12
N ILE A 139 -5.99 -12.37 17.16
CA ILE A 139 -6.81 -12.54 18.36
C ILE A 139 -7.63 -13.84 18.34
N TRP A 140 -7.53 -14.63 17.27
CA TRP A 140 -8.34 -15.82 17.09
C TRP A 140 -7.72 -17.01 17.84
N PRO A 141 -8.30 -17.50 18.96
CA PRO A 141 -7.62 -18.47 19.81
C PRO A 141 -7.37 -19.82 19.13
N ALA A 142 -8.23 -20.21 18.17
CA ALA A 142 -8.04 -21.40 17.36
C ALA A 142 -6.73 -21.38 16.57
N ALA A 143 -6.34 -20.23 16.00
CA ALA A 143 -5.09 -20.08 15.25
C ALA A 143 -3.88 -20.45 16.13
N TRP A 144 -3.81 -19.90 17.34
CA TRP A 144 -2.72 -20.15 18.28
C TRP A 144 -2.73 -21.57 18.86
N ARG A 145 -3.91 -22.14 19.13
CA ARG A 145 -4.00 -23.55 19.57
C ARG A 145 -3.52 -24.50 18.47
N ALA A 146 -3.94 -24.27 17.23
CA ALA A 146 -3.49 -25.05 16.09
C ALA A 146 -1.97 -24.97 15.91
N LEU A 147 -1.41 -23.75 15.92
CA LEU A 147 0.04 -23.54 15.84
C LEU A 147 0.78 -24.30 16.94
N ARG A 148 0.42 -24.10 18.21
CA ARG A 148 1.09 -24.76 19.34
C ARG A 148 1.07 -26.29 19.25
N ARG A 149 -0.06 -26.87 18.84
CA ARG A 149 -0.21 -28.33 18.74
C ARG A 149 0.54 -28.95 17.57
N GLN A 150 0.64 -28.23 16.45
CA GLN A 150 1.20 -28.78 15.21
C GLN A 150 2.66 -28.35 14.96
N TRP A 151 3.19 -27.39 15.73
CA TRP A 151 4.51 -26.78 15.49
C TRP A 151 5.64 -27.81 15.38
N GLY A 152 5.67 -28.80 16.27
CA GLY A 152 6.73 -29.82 16.29
C GLY A 152 6.84 -30.59 14.97
N GLY A 153 5.70 -30.99 14.37
CA GLY A 153 5.68 -31.66 13.07
C GLY A 153 5.88 -30.72 11.89
N MET A 154 5.44 -29.47 12.01
CA MET A 154 5.55 -28.47 10.94
C MET A 154 6.96 -27.90 10.79
N ALA A 155 7.76 -27.80 11.86
CA ALA A 155 9.11 -27.25 11.78
C ALA A 155 10.05 -28.06 10.84
N ALA A 156 9.78 -29.36 10.70
CA ALA A 156 10.50 -30.25 9.79
C ALA A 156 9.98 -30.19 8.34
N ASP A 157 8.76 -29.69 8.13
CA ASP A 157 8.12 -29.63 6.81
C ASP A 157 8.76 -28.56 5.91
N GLY A 158 9.14 -28.95 4.69
CA GLY A 158 9.79 -28.04 3.76
C GLY A 158 8.91 -26.86 3.31
N GLY A 159 7.59 -27.04 3.24
CA GLY A 159 6.66 -25.97 2.92
C GLY A 159 6.62 -24.89 3.99
N THR A 160 6.62 -25.32 5.26
CA THR A 160 6.70 -24.44 6.43
C THR A 160 8.04 -23.71 6.46
N ARG A 161 9.17 -24.40 6.21
CA ARG A 161 10.50 -23.76 6.13
C ARG A 161 10.55 -22.67 5.06
N LEU A 162 10.03 -22.94 3.87
CA LEU A 162 9.93 -21.95 2.79
C LEU A 162 9.13 -20.72 3.25
N CYS A 163 7.95 -20.92 3.85
CA CYS A 163 7.11 -19.82 4.33
C CYS A 163 7.79 -19.01 5.45
N LEU A 164 8.51 -19.68 6.35
CA LEU A 164 9.27 -19.01 7.42
C LEU A 164 10.43 -18.19 6.86
N ILE A 165 11.19 -18.72 5.90
CA ILE A 165 12.28 -17.97 5.25
C ILE A 165 11.74 -16.75 4.51
N TRP A 166 10.66 -16.94 3.74
CA TRP A 166 9.96 -15.88 3.03
C TRP A 166 9.57 -14.74 3.98
N LEU A 167 8.80 -15.06 5.02
CA LEU A 167 8.32 -14.11 6.01
C LEU A 167 9.46 -13.45 6.80
N ALA A 168 10.37 -14.26 7.37
CA ALA A 168 11.35 -13.78 8.34
C ALA A 168 12.41 -12.89 7.69
N VAL A 169 12.91 -13.26 6.51
CA VAL A 169 13.96 -12.46 5.86
C VAL A 169 13.39 -11.11 5.41
N ALA A 170 12.24 -11.10 4.75
CA ALA A 170 11.58 -9.85 4.37
C ALA A 170 11.29 -8.98 5.60
N PHE A 171 10.76 -9.57 6.67
CA PHE A 171 10.49 -8.86 7.92
C PHE A 171 11.75 -8.20 8.50
N VAL A 172 12.87 -8.92 8.58
CA VAL A 172 14.14 -8.39 9.09
C VAL A 172 14.70 -7.29 8.18
N VAL A 173 14.71 -7.51 6.87
CA VAL A 173 15.22 -6.52 5.89
C VAL A 173 14.41 -5.23 5.95
N PHE A 174 13.08 -5.30 5.92
CA PHE A 174 12.26 -4.09 6.04
C PHE A 174 12.35 -3.44 7.41
N SER A 175 12.59 -4.21 8.48
CA SER A 175 12.84 -3.66 9.82
C SER A 175 14.16 -2.90 9.89
N ALA A 176 15.18 -3.30 9.12
CA ALA A 176 16.46 -2.61 9.04
C ALA A 176 16.40 -1.32 8.21
N ILE A 177 15.51 -1.21 7.22
CA ILE A 177 15.37 -0.03 6.37
C ILE A 177 14.71 1.14 7.15
N SER A 178 15.26 2.35 7.02
CA SER A 178 14.80 3.52 7.78
C SER A 178 13.34 3.91 7.49
N GLY A 179 12.98 4.03 6.20
CA GLY A 179 11.61 4.30 5.76
C GLY A 179 10.72 3.07 5.91
N LYS A 180 9.71 3.12 6.79
CA LYS A 180 8.79 1.99 7.03
C LYS A 180 7.34 2.37 6.77
N GLN A 181 6.64 1.53 6.02
CA GLN A 181 5.20 1.64 5.79
C GLN A 181 4.53 0.27 5.99
N PRO A 182 3.28 0.20 6.50
CA PRO A 182 2.64 -1.08 6.81
C PRO A 182 2.57 -1.99 5.58
N HIS A 183 2.28 -1.39 4.42
CA HIS A 183 2.06 -2.13 3.19
C HIS A 183 3.29 -2.89 2.64
N TYR A 184 4.49 -2.66 3.19
CA TYR A 184 5.71 -3.40 2.81
C TYR A 184 5.66 -4.88 3.21
N LEU A 185 4.91 -5.24 4.26
CA LEU A 185 4.75 -6.63 4.69
C LEU A 185 3.58 -7.35 4.02
N LEU A 186 2.75 -6.69 3.22
CA LEU A 186 1.62 -7.34 2.54
C LEU A 186 2.05 -8.55 1.68
N PRO A 187 3.21 -8.53 0.98
CA PRO A 187 3.68 -9.71 0.25
C PRO A 187 3.94 -10.93 1.13
N GLU A 188 4.09 -10.77 2.45
CA GLU A 188 4.37 -11.87 3.40
C GLU A 188 3.11 -12.53 3.97
N PHE A 189 1.95 -11.91 3.75
CA PHE A 189 0.69 -12.39 4.32
C PHE A 189 0.25 -13.75 3.76
N PRO A 190 0.52 -14.10 2.49
CA PRO A 190 0.29 -15.46 2.02
C PRO A 190 1.14 -16.50 2.78
N ALA A 191 2.38 -16.18 3.17
CA ALA A 191 3.20 -17.09 3.97
C ALA A 191 2.57 -17.36 5.34
N LEU A 192 2.12 -16.29 6.02
CA LEU A 192 1.38 -16.40 7.29
C LEU A 192 0.10 -17.23 7.12
N ALA A 193 -0.66 -16.98 6.05
CA ALA A 193 -1.89 -17.72 5.76
C ALA A 193 -1.63 -19.21 5.52
N LEU A 194 -0.57 -19.56 4.79
CA LEU A 194 -0.19 -20.97 4.52
C LEU A 194 0.22 -21.70 5.80
N ILE A 195 1.03 -21.05 6.66
CA ILE A 195 1.43 -21.61 7.97
C ILE A 195 0.18 -21.85 8.84
N LEU A 196 -0.70 -20.86 8.94
CA LEU A 196 -1.94 -20.98 9.72
C LEU A 196 -2.87 -22.07 9.15
N ALA A 197 -3.01 -22.13 7.82
CA ALA A 197 -3.82 -23.15 7.17
C ALA A 197 -3.28 -24.56 7.42
N ARG A 198 -1.96 -24.76 7.33
CA ARG A 198 -1.30 -26.03 7.62
C ARG A 198 -1.46 -26.47 9.08
N ALA A 199 -1.37 -25.52 10.01
CA ALA A 199 -1.58 -25.78 11.43
C ALA A 199 -3.04 -26.15 11.73
N LEU A 200 -3.99 -25.38 11.19
CA LEU A 200 -5.42 -25.64 11.37
C LEU A 200 -5.79 -27.00 10.80
N ALA A 201 -5.40 -27.29 9.55
CA ALA A 201 -5.68 -28.57 8.90
C ALA A 201 -5.18 -29.77 9.73
N GLY A 202 -3.95 -29.68 10.28
CA GLY A 202 -3.40 -30.74 11.13
C GLY A 202 -4.15 -30.92 12.44
N ALA A 203 -4.48 -29.81 13.13
CA ALA A 203 -5.20 -29.87 14.40
C ALA A 203 -6.64 -30.39 14.24
N ILE A 204 -7.32 -29.99 13.17
CA ILE A 204 -8.68 -30.46 12.85
C ILE A 204 -8.66 -31.94 12.48
N ALA A 205 -7.67 -32.38 11.68
CA ALA A 205 -7.53 -33.80 11.34
C ALA A 205 -7.29 -34.68 12.59
N ALA A 206 -6.61 -34.16 13.61
CA ALA A 206 -6.31 -34.88 14.84
C ALA A 206 -7.49 -34.96 15.83
N GLU A 207 -8.28 -33.89 15.97
CA GLU A 207 -9.29 -33.75 17.04
C GLU A 207 -10.74 -33.70 16.53
N GLY A 208 -10.96 -33.60 15.23
CA GLY A 208 -12.29 -33.43 14.63
C GLY A 208 -13.03 -32.23 15.23
N ASP A 209 -14.29 -32.44 15.63
CA ASP A 209 -15.13 -31.40 16.23
C ASP A 209 -14.67 -30.95 17.62
N GLY A 210 -13.89 -31.78 18.33
CA GLY A 210 -13.35 -31.46 19.66
C GLY A 210 -12.29 -30.35 19.68
N PHE A 211 -11.77 -29.98 18.50
CA PHE A 211 -10.82 -28.87 18.35
C PHE A 211 -11.42 -27.50 18.71
N TRP A 212 -12.71 -27.32 18.41
CA TRP A 212 -13.38 -26.02 18.45
C TRP A 212 -13.91 -25.68 19.84
N ARG A 213 -13.80 -24.40 20.20
CA ARG A 213 -14.31 -23.84 21.46
C ARG A 213 -15.27 -22.68 21.18
N PRO A 214 -16.22 -22.38 22.11
CA PRO A 214 -17.13 -21.25 21.95
C PRO A 214 -16.43 -19.90 21.69
N VAL A 215 -15.27 -19.67 22.32
CA VAL A 215 -14.48 -18.45 22.13
C VAL A 215 -13.99 -18.24 20.69
N ASP A 216 -13.78 -19.32 19.93
CA ASP A 216 -13.34 -19.21 18.54
C ASP A 216 -14.43 -18.68 17.61
N ARG A 217 -15.68 -18.75 18.07
CA ARG A 217 -16.84 -18.16 17.40
C ARG A 217 -17.01 -16.71 17.80
N TRP A 218 -17.07 -16.44 19.10
CA TRP A 218 -17.43 -15.12 19.61
C TRP A 218 -16.30 -14.10 19.50
N GLY A 219 -15.04 -14.51 19.55
CA GLY A 219 -13.90 -13.60 19.48
C GLY A 219 -13.87 -12.76 18.19
N PRO A 220 -13.82 -13.38 16.99
CA PRO A 220 -13.86 -12.63 15.73
C PRO A 220 -15.16 -11.83 15.55
N ALA A 221 -16.32 -12.40 15.93
CA ALA A 221 -17.61 -11.72 15.84
C ALA A 221 -17.63 -10.43 16.66
N ALA A 222 -17.21 -10.51 17.93
CA ALA A 222 -17.13 -9.36 18.83
C ALA A 222 -16.18 -8.29 18.27
N LEU A 223 -15.03 -8.67 17.69
CA LEU A 223 -14.12 -7.72 17.05
C LEU A 223 -14.81 -6.96 15.91
N PHE A 224 -15.48 -7.66 14.98
CA PHE A 224 -16.14 -6.99 13.86
C PHE A 224 -17.29 -6.08 14.33
N LEU A 225 -18.05 -6.51 15.34
CA LEU A 225 -19.09 -5.69 15.96
C LEU A 225 -18.51 -4.45 16.64
N MET A 226 -17.41 -4.59 17.39
CA MET A 226 -16.72 -3.47 18.04
C MET A 226 -16.15 -2.48 17.01
N LEU A 227 -15.55 -2.96 15.92
CA LEU A 227 -15.03 -2.10 14.86
C LEU A 227 -16.15 -1.35 14.11
N ALA A 228 -17.24 -2.05 13.77
CA ALA A 228 -18.39 -1.45 13.09
C ALA A 228 -19.10 -0.42 14.00
N GLY A 229 -19.36 -0.80 15.24
CA GLY A 229 -19.99 0.06 16.24
C GLY A 229 -19.09 1.25 16.63
N GLY A 230 -17.78 1.02 16.77
CA GLY A 230 -16.82 2.08 17.07
C GLY A 230 -16.71 3.11 15.95
N MET A 231 -16.69 2.68 14.69
CA MET A 231 -16.71 3.59 13.54
C MET A 231 -18.05 4.33 13.44
N ALA A 232 -19.18 3.63 13.58
CA ALA A 232 -20.50 4.25 13.55
C ALA A 232 -20.68 5.27 14.69
N GLY A 233 -20.20 4.95 15.89
CA GLY A 233 -20.19 5.85 17.04
C GLY A 233 -19.27 7.06 16.83
N ALA A 234 -18.05 6.85 16.33
CA ALA A 234 -17.13 7.94 16.04
C ALA A 234 -17.73 8.94 15.04
N LEU A 235 -18.43 8.44 14.01
CA LEU A 235 -19.15 9.29 13.07
C LEU A 235 -20.36 9.97 13.75
N HIS A 236 -21.20 9.21 14.46
CA HIS A 236 -22.40 9.75 15.13
C HIS A 236 -22.08 10.88 16.13
N PHE A 237 -20.98 10.76 16.88
CA PHE A 237 -20.53 11.74 17.87
C PHE A 237 -19.57 12.80 17.30
N ASP A 238 -19.45 12.93 15.97
CA ASP A 238 -18.58 13.89 15.28
C ASP A 238 -17.10 13.81 15.69
N ILE A 239 -16.64 12.64 16.14
CA ILE A 239 -15.23 12.35 16.44
C ILE A 239 -14.51 12.12 15.12
N LYS A 240 -14.26 13.21 14.41
CA LYS A 240 -13.73 13.19 13.04
C LYS A 240 -12.33 13.78 12.93
N PRO A 241 -11.55 13.33 11.95
CA PRO A 241 -10.34 14.06 11.57
C PRO A 241 -10.69 15.49 11.16
N SER A 242 -9.82 16.46 11.50
CA SER A 242 -9.99 17.91 11.19
C SER A 242 -10.29 18.29 9.73
N TRP A 243 -10.21 17.33 8.81
CA TRP A 243 -10.51 17.53 7.38
C TRP A 243 -11.92 17.12 6.97
N ALA A 244 -12.66 16.39 7.79
CA ALA A 244 -14.03 15.98 7.50
C ALA A 244 -14.98 17.12 7.87
N THR A 245 -15.77 17.60 6.92
CA THR A 245 -16.63 18.78 7.07
C THR A 245 -18.10 18.41 7.29
N SER A 246 -18.65 17.39 6.62
CA SER A 246 -20.03 16.91 6.85
C SER A 246 -20.10 15.41 7.23
N VAL A 247 -20.69 15.08 8.40
CA VAL A 247 -21.01 13.68 8.75
C VAL A 247 -22.34 13.22 8.12
N GLY A 248 -23.21 14.18 7.76
CA GLY A 248 -24.55 13.90 7.22
C GLY A 248 -24.56 13.03 5.95
N ASP A 249 -23.45 12.96 5.22
CA ASP A 249 -23.32 12.18 3.99
C ASP A 249 -22.69 10.80 4.21
N ALA A 250 -22.25 10.46 5.43
CA ALA A 250 -21.63 9.17 5.72
C ALA A 250 -22.68 8.05 5.65
N GLN A 251 -22.46 7.09 4.75
CA GLN A 251 -23.33 5.94 4.60
C GLN A 251 -22.99 4.88 5.66
N LEU A 252 -23.75 4.84 6.76
CA LEU A 252 -23.53 3.88 7.86
C LEU A 252 -24.09 2.47 7.56
N TRP A 253 -25.00 2.35 6.58
CA TRP A 253 -25.65 1.08 6.22
C TRP A 253 -24.68 -0.05 5.81
N PRO A 254 -23.50 0.19 5.18
CA PRO A 254 -22.52 -0.87 4.92
C PRO A 254 -21.94 -1.44 6.21
N LEU A 255 -21.70 -0.60 7.23
CA LEU A 255 -21.26 -1.05 8.55
C LEU A 255 -22.36 -1.84 9.25
N ALA A 256 -23.62 -1.45 9.10
CA ALA A 256 -24.76 -2.22 9.59
C ALA A 256 -24.85 -3.59 8.92
N GLY A 257 -24.59 -3.69 7.61
CA GLY A 257 -24.53 -4.96 6.88
C GLY A 257 -23.44 -5.90 7.42
N VAL A 258 -22.25 -5.37 7.74
CA VAL A 258 -21.17 -6.13 8.38
C VAL A 258 -21.53 -6.52 9.81
N ALA A 259 -22.19 -5.62 10.57
CA ALA A 259 -22.63 -5.91 11.91
C ALA A 259 -23.71 -7.00 11.95
N VAL A 260 -24.68 -6.97 11.04
CA VAL A 260 -25.67 -8.02 10.85
C VAL A 260 -24.98 -9.32 10.47
N ALA A 261 -24.10 -9.30 9.44
CA ALA A 261 -23.36 -10.49 9.05
C ALA A 261 -22.55 -11.08 10.22
N ALA A 262 -21.95 -10.24 11.07
CA ALA A 262 -21.22 -10.62 12.28
C ALA A 262 -22.13 -11.15 13.41
N ALA A 263 -23.27 -10.52 13.64
CA ALA A 263 -24.23 -10.89 14.68
C ALA A 263 -24.95 -12.21 14.37
N PHE A 264 -25.24 -12.46 13.09
CA PHE A 264 -25.88 -13.69 12.62
C PHE A 264 -24.87 -14.78 12.25
N LEU A 265 -23.59 -14.63 12.64
CA LEU A 265 -22.57 -15.63 12.39
C LEU A 265 -22.92 -16.97 13.02
N ARG A 266 -23.35 -17.91 12.17
CA ARG A 266 -23.35 -19.33 12.48
C ARG A 266 -22.04 -19.91 11.99
N LEU A 267 -21.01 -19.86 12.84
CA LEU A 267 -19.73 -20.57 12.61
C LEU A 267 -19.87 -22.07 12.90
N ASN A 268 -21.03 -22.64 12.62
CA ASN A 268 -21.30 -24.07 12.71
C ASN A 268 -21.07 -24.66 11.32
N GLY A 269 -20.25 -25.71 11.23
CA GLY A 269 -19.88 -26.33 9.95
C GLY A 269 -18.38 -26.58 9.84
N ALA A 270 -18.00 -27.10 8.67
CA ALA A 270 -16.63 -27.48 8.34
C ALA A 270 -15.64 -26.32 8.57
N ALA A 271 -14.41 -26.67 8.93
CA ALA A 271 -13.34 -25.71 9.18
C ALA A 271 -13.13 -24.68 8.06
N ALA A 272 -13.22 -25.14 6.81
CA ALA A 272 -13.11 -24.28 5.63
C ALA A 272 -14.18 -23.18 5.61
N ALA A 273 -15.43 -23.50 6.00
CA ALA A 273 -16.50 -22.52 6.08
C ALA A 273 -16.18 -21.45 7.13
N ARG A 274 -15.68 -21.83 8.31
CA ARG A 274 -15.33 -20.88 9.37
C ARG A 274 -14.23 -19.91 8.94
N VAL A 275 -13.16 -20.43 8.33
CA VAL A 275 -12.06 -19.61 7.79
C VAL A 275 -12.57 -18.68 6.69
N ALA A 276 -13.37 -19.20 5.75
CA ALA A 276 -13.97 -18.42 4.68
C ALA A 276 -14.86 -17.30 5.22
N THR A 277 -15.64 -17.56 6.28
CA THR A 277 -16.47 -16.54 6.92
C THR A 277 -15.64 -15.42 7.55
N ILE A 278 -14.59 -15.77 8.33
CA ILE A 278 -13.71 -14.77 8.95
C ILE A 278 -12.99 -13.93 7.87
N ALA A 279 -12.52 -14.57 6.80
CA ALA A 279 -11.91 -13.88 5.66
C ALA A 279 -12.92 -12.97 4.95
N GLY A 280 -14.13 -13.47 4.70
CA GLY A 280 -15.23 -12.73 4.08
C GLY A 280 -15.64 -11.49 4.88
N LEU A 281 -15.73 -11.59 6.20
CA LEU A 281 -15.99 -10.45 7.08
C LEU A 281 -14.84 -9.45 7.07
N SER A 282 -13.59 -9.91 6.99
CA SER A 282 -12.43 -9.02 6.90
C SER A 282 -12.51 -8.18 5.62
N VAL A 283 -12.81 -8.80 4.48
CA VAL A 283 -13.03 -8.11 3.21
C VAL A 283 -14.25 -7.19 3.30
N GLY A 284 -15.38 -7.70 3.81
CA GLY A 284 -16.62 -6.95 3.98
C GLY A 284 -16.44 -5.70 4.84
N MET A 285 -15.71 -5.80 5.95
CA MET A 285 -15.37 -4.66 6.81
C MET A 285 -14.55 -3.61 6.07
N ILE A 286 -13.51 -4.02 5.32
CA ILE A 286 -12.69 -3.09 4.55
C ILE A 286 -13.53 -2.37 3.49
N VAL A 287 -14.37 -3.11 2.77
CA VAL A 287 -15.29 -2.54 1.76
C VAL A 287 -16.29 -1.59 2.42
N ALA A 288 -16.89 -1.99 3.53
CA ALA A 288 -17.85 -1.17 4.27
C ALA A 288 -17.21 0.15 4.74
N VAL A 289 -16.02 0.11 5.34
CA VAL A 289 -15.27 1.32 5.74
C VAL A 289 -15.00 2.21 4.53
N HIS A 290 -14.59 1.66 3.39
CA HIS A 290 -14.36 2.45 2.18
C HIS A 290 -15.65 3.11 1.66
N LEU A 291 -16.77 2.38 1.64
CA LEU A 291 -18.05 2.91 1.19
C LEU A 291 -18.58 3.99 2.14
N THR A 292 -18.46 3.78 3.44
CA THR A 292 -18.85 4.76 4.46
C THR A 292 -18.02 6.05 4.38
N LEU A 293 -16.71 5.94 4.16
CA LEU A 293 -15.81 7.10 4.09
C LEU A 293 -15.74 7.75 2.70
N ARG A 294 -16.25 7.12 1.64
CA ARG A 294 -16.13 7.63 0.27
C ARG A 294 -16.70 9.04 0.09
N PRO A 295 -17.91 9.38 0.58
CA PRO A 295 -18.45 10.74 0.44
C PRO A 295 -17.56 11.80 1.12
N LEU A 296 -17.13 11.52 2.35
CA LEU A 296 -16.21 12.37 3.13
C LEU A 296 -14.87 12.61 2.41
N MET A 297 -14.33 11.57 1.79
CA MET A 297 -13.08 11.66 1.04
C MET A 297 -13.27 12.42 -0.28
N ALA A 298 -14.42 12.27 -0.95
CA ALA A 298 -14.71 12.97 -2.20
C ALA A 298 -14.76 14.49 -2.01
N GLU A 299 -15.39 14.97 -0.92
CA GLU A 299 -15.49 16.40 -0.62
C GLU A 299 -14.12 17.08 -0.46
N SER A 300 -13.15 16.38 0.15
CA SER A 300 -11.89 16.96 0.60
C SER A 300 -10.64 16.50 -0.18
N HIS A 301 -10.79 15.59 -1.15
CA HIS A 301 -9.69 15.02 -1.93
C HIS A 301 -10.01 14.84 -3.42
N ASP A 302 -11.19 15.25 -3.92
CA ASP A 302 -11.45 15.26 -5.36
C ASP A 302 -10.91 16.52 -6.04
N PHE A 303 -9.72 16.38 -6.63
CA PHE A 303 -9.08 17.43 -7.42
C PHE A 303 -9.50 17.46 -8.88
N ARG A 304 -10.34 16.54 -9.36
CA ARG A 304 -10.69 16.46 -10.78
C ARG A 304 -11.37 17.73 -11.28
N PRO A 305 -12.40 18.30 -10.62
CA PRO A 305 -13.05 19.52 -11.11
C PRO A 305 -12.06 20.69 -11.20
N PHE A 306 -11.24 20.86 -10.18
CA PHE A 306 -10.23 21.92 -10.13
C PHE A 306 -9.14 21.74 -11.19
N SER A 307 -8.65 20.51 -11.38
CA SER A 307 -7.63 20.23 -12.40
C SER A 307 -8.16 20.44 -13.82
N LEU A 308 -9.44 20.15 -14.07
CA LEU A 308 -10.10 20.44 -15.35
C LEU A 308 -10.30 21.95 -15.55
N ALA A 309 -10.58 22.72 -14.47
CA ALA A 309 -10.60 24.18 -14.54
C ALA A 309 -9.22 24.74 -14.91
N LEU A 310 -8.14 24.24 -14.27
CA LEU A 310 -6.77 24.58 -14.66
C LEU A 310 -6.50 24.26 -16.13
N LYS A 311 -6.99 23.12 -16.66
CA LYS A 311 -6.82 22.81 -18.09
C LYS A 311 -7.52 23.81 -19.00
N ARG A 312 -8.70 24.30 -18.61
CA ARG A 312 -9.42 25.34 -19.37
C ARG A 312 -8.62 26.65 -19.39
N PHE A 313 -8.03 27.04 -18.26
CA PHE A 313 -7.16 28.22 -18.19
C PHE A 313 -5.86 28.02 -18.98
N GLU A 314 -5.26 26.82 -18.94
CA GLU A 314 -4.09 26.48 -19.77
C GLU A 314 -4.41 26.63 -21.27
N GLY A 315 -5.59 26.16 -21.70
CA GLY A 315 -6.07 26.29 -23.07
C GLY A 315 -6.33 27.75 -23.49
N GLN A 316 -6.52 28.65 -22.53
CA GLN A 316 -6.59 30.09 -22.77
C GLN A 316 -5.19 30.75 -22.78
N GLY A 317 -4.13 29.98 -22.60
CA GLY A 317 -2.74 30.45 -22.62
C GLY A 317 -2.20 30.90 -21.26
N PHE A 318 -2.89 30.63 -20.15
CA PHE A 318 -2.35 30.92 -18.82
C PHE A 318 -1.24 29.94 -18.44
N ASP A 319 -0.19 30.47 -17.80
CA ASP A 319 0.82 29.70 -17.09
C ASP A 319 0.49 29.66 -15.59
N PHE A 320 0.94 28.62 -14.89
CA PHE A 320 0.63 28.44 -13.47
C PHE A 320 1.87 28.52 -12.62
N VAL A 321 1.74 29.12 -11.44
CA VAL A 321 2.78 29.13 -10.42
C VAL A 321 2.19 28.82 -9.05
N THR A 322 2.94 28.10 -8.22
CA THR A 322 2.58 27.80 -6.84
C THR A 322 3.76 28.00 -5.89
N PHE A 323 3.47 28.00 -4.59
CA PHE A 323 4.49 28.20 -3.55
C PHE A 323 4.95 26.88 -2.94
N GLY A 324 6.26 26.75 -2.73
CA GLY A 324 6.84 25.67 -1.93
C GLY A 324 7.09 24.38 -2.71
N LYS A 325 6.35 23.30 -2.46
CA LYS A 325 6.56 22.01 -3.14
C LYS A 325 5.32 21.61 -3.93
N TYR A 326 5.52 21.27 -5.19
CA TYR A 326 4.52 20.74 -6.08
C TYR A 326 4.86 19.28 -6.45
N ARG A 327 3.89 18.38 -6.38
CA ARG A 327 4.08 16.93 -6.58
C ARG A 327 3.32 16.40 -7.80
N GLY A 328 2.90 17.29 -8.70
CA GLY A 328 2.12 16.91 -9.87
C GLY A 328 0.66 16.62 -9.53
N GLU A 329 0.11 17.21 -8.46
CA GLU A 329 -1.24 16.94 -7.95
C GLU A 329 -2.33 17.18 -9.01
N PHE A 330 -2.10 18.07 -9.97
CA PHE A 330 -3.11 18.47 -10.96
C PHE A 330 -2.84 17.97 -12.39
N HIS A 331 -1.57 17.66 -12.74
CA HIS A 331 -1.18 17.36 -14.12
C HIS A 331 -1.94 16.18 -14.70
N PHE A 332 -1.97 15.06 -13.99
CA PHE A 332 -2.59 13.84 -14.49
C PHE A 332 -4.11 13.98 -14.64
N LEU A 333 -4.76 14.57 -13.64
CA LEU A 333 -6.22 14.74 -13.61
C LEU A 333 -6.71 15.77 -14.63
N GLY A 334 -5.96 16.88 -14.78
CA GLY A 334 -6.27 17.95 -15.72
C GLY A 334 -5.75 17.72 -17.14
N ARG A 335 -4.84 16.75 -17.34
CA ARG A 335 -4.04 16.62 -18.58
C ARG A 335 -3.31 17.92 -18.93
N LEU A 336 -2.72 18.56 -17.92
CA LEU A 336 -1.90 19.75 -18.12
C LEU A 336 -0.64 19.36 -18.90
N THR A 337 -0.25 20.20 -19.85
CA THR A 337 0.89 19.97 -20.75
C THR A 337 2.09 20.86 -20.41
N LYS A 338 1.85 21.97 -19.71
CA LYS A 338 2.88 22.90 -19.25
C LYS A 338 3.24 22.63 -17.79
N PRO A 339 4.51 22.80 -17.42
CA PRO A 339 4.92 22.68 -16.03
C PRO A 339 4.28 23.79 -15.18
N VAL A 340 4.00 23.47 -13.91
CA VAL A 340 3.62 24.47 -12.91
C VAL A 340 4.89 25.03 -12.29
N GLY A 341 5.10 26.34 -12.39
CA GLY A 341 6.18 27.05 -11.73
C GLY A 341 6.11 26.90 -10.22
N VAL A 342 7.26 26.84 -9.57
CA VAL A 342 7.37 26.69 -8.11
C VAL A 342 8.30 27.77 -7.57
N VAL A 343 7.80 28.59 -6.66
CA VAL A 343 8.55 29.74 -6.11
C VAL A 343 8.59 29.75 -4.59
N ASP A 344 9.70 30.25 -4.06
CA ASP A 344 9.97 30.34 -2.62
C ASP A 344 9.63 31.74 -2.06
N GLY A 345 8.36 32.10 -2.16
CA GLY A 345 7.80 33.31 -1.54
C GLY A 345 7.58 34.49 -2.50
N PRO A 346 7.14 35.65 -1.97
CA PRO A 346 6.65 36.76 -2.79
C PRO A 346 7.69 37.37 -3.74
N ALA A 347 8.94 37.55 -3.30
CA ALA A 347 9.99 38.13 -4.14
C ALA A 347 10.32 37.24 -5.36
N ALA A 348 10.40 35.93 -5.15
CA ALA A 348 10.61 34.97 -6.25
C ALA A 348 9.41 34.91 -7.19
N LEU A 349 8.20 35.05 -6.65
CA LEU A 349 6.98 35.17 -7.46
C LEU A 349 7.03 36.40 -8.37
N GLU A 350 7.37 37.57 -7.85
CA GLU A 350 7.47 38.81 -8.64
C GLU A 350 8.47 38.67 -9.79
N VAL A 351 9.62 38.04 -9.56
CA VAL A 351 10.60 37.76 -10.61
C VAL A 351 10.03 36.83 -11.67
N TRP A 352 9.34 35.76 -11.26
CA TRP A 352 8.75 34.78 -12.17
C TRP A 352 7.62 35.38 -13.03
N LEU A 353 6.80 36.25 -12.46
CA LEU A 353 5.70 36.91 -13.17
C LEU A 353 6.18 37.85 -14.28
N LYS A 354 7.40 38.41 -14.17
CA LYS A 354 7.99 39.25 -15.24
C LYS A 354 8.20 38.48 -16.54
N THR A 355 8.47 37.17 -16.47
CA THR A 355 8.66 36.33 -17.65
C THR A 355 7.40 35.55 -18.04
N HIS A 356 6.32 35.65 -17.26
CA HIS A 356 5.05 34.97 -17.49
C HIS A 356 3.88 35.97 -17.34
N PRO A 357 3.70 36.89 -18.31
CA PRO A 357 2.76 38.00 -18.19
C PRO A 357 1.28 37.56 -18.11
N LYS A 358 0.97 36.34 -18.57
CA LYS A 358 -0.36 35.74 -18.48
C LYS A 358 -0.33 34.54 -17.53
N ALA A 359 -0.36 34.83 -16.24
CA ALA A 359 -0.18 33.82 -15.20
C ALA A 359 -1.32 33.75 -14.19
N MET A 360 -1.49 32.56 -13.63
CA MET A 360 -2.35 32.33 -12.48
C MET A 360 -1.58 31.72 -11.31
N ILE A 361 -1.92 32.15 -10.10
CA ILE A 361 -1.28 31.75 -8.86
C ILE A 361 -2.17 30.73 -8.15
N ILE A 362 -1.63 29.52 -7.95
CA ILE A 362 -2.28 28.44 -7.21
C ILE A 362 -1.75 28.47 -5.78
N ALA A 363 -2.62 28.69 -4.80
CA ALA A 363 -2.20 28.81 -3.41
C ALA A 363 -3.16 28.12 -2.43
N PRO A 364 -2.62 27.34 -1.45
CA PRO A 364 -3.40 26.83 -0.34
C PRO A 364 -3.56 27.88 0.76
N PHE A 365 -4.77 27.97 1.33
CA PHE A 365 -5.14 28.78 2.48
C PHE A 365 -5.88 27.91 3.52
N ARG A 366 -5.80 28.29 4.80
CA ARG A 366 -6.61 27.65 5.84
C ARG A 366 -8.06 28.12 5.71
N ASP A 367 -8.21 29.43 5.67
CA ASP A 367 -9.44 30.16 5.44
C ASP A 367 -9.20 31.07 4.24
N MET A 368 -10.17 31.17 3.33
CA MET A 368 -9.99 32.01 2.14
C MET A 368 -9.78 33.47 2.56
N PRO A 369 -8.77 34.15 1.99
CA PRO A 369 -8.49 35.53 2.33
C PRO A 369 -9.65 36.44 1.90
N ALA A 370 -9.87 37.53 2.65
CA ALA A 370 -10.75 38.61 2.20
C ALA A 370 -10.17 39.26 0.93
N GLY A 371 -11.01 39.54 -0.06
CA GLY A 371 -10.60 40.10 -1.34
C GLY A 371 -11.29 39.45 -2.54
N PRO A 372 -10.72 39.58 -3.75
CA PRO A 372 -11.25 38.94 -4.95
C PRO A 372 -11.40 37.42 -4.79
N ALA A 373 -12.55 36.91 -5.19
CA ALA A 373 -12.80 35.48 -5.18
C ALA A 373 -11.86 34.78 -6.18
N PRO A 374 -11.34 33.58 -5.85
CA PRO A 374 -10.59 32.75 -6.80
C PRO A 374 -11.44 32.36 -8.01
N ASP A 375 -10.79 32.24 -9.17
CA ASP A 375 -11.39 31.78 -10.42
C ASP A 375 -11.83 30.30 -10.34
N ALA A 376 -11.16 29.50 -9.51
CA ALA A 376 -11.61 28.16 -9.12
C ALA A 376 -11.07 27.77 -7.74
N THR A 377 -11.77 26.86 -7.06
CA THR A 377 -11.37 26.36 -5.75
C THR A 377 -11.51 24.85 -5.63
N THR A 378 -10.72 24.27 -4.73
CA THR A 378 -10.88 22.90 -4.26
C THR A 378 -10.51 22.81 -2.79
N GLN A 379 -11.07 21.83 -2.10
CA GLN A 379 -10.68 21.53 -0.73
C GLN A 379 -9.63 20.41 -0.75
N PHE A 380 -8.54 20.62 -0.02
CA PHE A 380 -7.60 19.57 0.31
C PHE A 380 -7.45 19.47 1.81
N ARG A 381 -8.02 18.40 2.37
CA ARG A 381 -8.08 18.19 3.82
C ARG A 381 -8.74 19.40 4.51
N SER A 382 -8.03 20.05 5.44
CA SER A 382 -8.49 21.22 6.19
C SER A 382 -8.05 22.55 5.55
N ARG A 383 -7.70 22.55 4.25
CA ARG A 383 -7.26 23.74 3.53
C ARG A 383 -8.09 23.89 2.26
N GLN A 384 -8.32 25.13 1.87
CA GLN A 384 -8.84 25.45 0.55
C GLN A 384 -7.70 25.87 -0.37
N ILE A 385 -7.67 25.33 -1.57
CA ILE A 385 -6.74 25.70 -2.62
C ILE A 385 -7.53 26.52 -3.62
N GLY A 386 -7.09 27.75 -3.88
CA GLY A 386 -7.65 28.58 -4.95
C GLY A 386 -6.64 28.81 -6.06
N VAL A 387 -7.16 29.22 -7.20
CA VAL A 387 -6.38 29.77 -8.32
C VAL A 387 -6.91 31.16 -8.65
N TRP A 388 -6.01 32.13 -8.82
CA TRP A 388 -6.32 33.51 -9.17
C TRP A 388 -5.48 33.94 -10.35
N GLN A 389 -6.00 34.81 -11.22
CA GLN A 389 -5.15 35.61 -12.09
C GLN A 389 -4.16 36.44 -11.25
N SER A 390 -2.95 36.64 -11.79
CA SER A 390 -1.83 37.21 -11.04
C SER A 390 -2.09 38.60 -10.45
N ASP A 391 -2.93 39.40 -11.10
CA ASP A 391 -3.36 40.75 -10.72
C ASP A 391 -4.46 40.77 -9.64
N LEU A 392 -5.22 39.68 -9.52
CA LEU A 392 -6.31 39.52 -8.55
C LEU A 392 -5.88 38.70 -7.32
N TYR A 393 -4.64 38.22 -7.29
CA TYR A 393 -4.15 37.36 -6.21
C TYR A 393 -4.01 38.16 -4.90
N PRO A 394 -4.73 37.76 -3.83
CA PRO A 394 -4.59 38.42 -2.53
C PRO A 394 -3.20 38.12 -1.95
N PRO A 395 -2.35 39.15 -1.72
CA PRO A 395 -0.96 38.93 -1.34
C PRO A 395 -0.86 38.16 -0.02
N ARG A 396 -0.03 37.11 -0.01
CA ARG A 396 0.31 36.37 1.21
C ARG A 396 1.04 37.30 2.19
N ARG A 397 0.36 37.74 3.24
CA ARG A 397 1.04 38.36 4.39
C ARG A 397 2.04 37.35 4.95
N SER A 398 3.32 37.71 4.92
CA SER A 398 4.39 36.92 5.52
C SER A 398 4.05 36.62 6.98
N ARG A 399 4.07 35.34 7.40
CA ARG A 399 3.95 34.96 8.82
C ARG A 399 5.02 35.59 9.72
N ARG A 400 6.06 36.24 9.15
CA ARG A 400 7.14 36.89 9.90
C ARG A 400 6.89 38.35 10.23
N THR A 401 5.83 38.98 9.72
CA THR A 401 5.45 40.33 10.17
C THR A 401 4.33 40.19 11.20
N LYS A 402 4.70 40.23 12.48
CA LYS A 402 3.73 40.54 13.54
C LYS A 402 3.10 41.90 13.21
N PRO A 403 1.80 42.10 13.47
CA PRO A 403 1.22 43.44 13.42
C PRO A 403 1.93 44.29 14.49
N ASN A 404 2.45 45.45 14.06
CA ASN A 404 2.87 46.51 14.96
C ASN A 404 1.64 47.16 15.58
#